data_AF-A0A838VMX9-F1
#
_entry.id   AF-A0A838VMX9-F1
#
_cell.length_a   1.000
_cell.length_b   1.000
_cell.length_c   1.000
_cell.angle_alpha   90.00
_cell.angle_beta   90.00
_cell.angle_gamma   90.00
#
_symmetry.space_group_name_H-M   'P 1'
#
loop_
_entity.id
_entity.type
_entity.pdbx_description
1 polymer ?
#
loop_
_entity_poly.entity_id
_entity_poly.type
_entity_poly.pdbx_seq_one_letter_code
_entity_poly.pdbx_strand_id
1 'polypeptide(L)'
;MFSKGAKTAGPSSGGKSAAGSSLPYPQWIFKVLWVASLITAAAIAFANIRPYVNLMKSLGLHFIDKFLIQLLAAIPIVNALAAVGGNLVTLIAGTALWAIFQIIEVLPVILYNHEGFLEEVIADAESGKKYSTRQDEDPTIRGLKQIYNKLPVAFLDNLAKVRTIAYGLDFCICFWSYSPVKSGNMGDFFYILATGQWQKIDWSNLLLALTTLFGVEVAVMLLLWVGKLAFTMKRAVNKS
;
A
#
# COMPACT_ATOMS: atom_id res chain seq x y z
N MET A 1 32.20 29.26 59.93
CA MET A 1 33.51 28.63 60.18
C MET A 1 33.76 27.61 59.10
N PHE A 2 34.89 27.75 58.40
CA PHE A 2 35.25 27.01 57.20
C PHE A 2 35.71 25.59 57.54
N SER A 3 35.23 24.59 56.79
CA SER A 3 35.96 23.33 56.60
C SER A 3 36.15 23.10 55.10
N LYS A 4 37.42 23.15 54.68
CA LYS A 4 37.93 22.80 53.36
C LYS A 4 38.38 21.33 53.39
N GLY A 5 38.12 20.60 52.31
CA GLY A 5 38.70 19.28 52.01
C GLY A 5 37.63 18.19 51.92
N ALA A 6 37.54 17.35 50.89
CA ALA A 6 38.58 16.85 50.01
C ALA A 6 38.06 16.68 48.57
N LYS A 7 38.91 17.03 47.59
CA LYS A 7 38.74 16.59 46.20
C LYS A 7 39.29 15.17 46.10
N THR A 8 38.41 14.18 46.00
CA THR A 8 38.79 12.83 45.57
C THR A 8 38.96 12.84 44.05
N ALA A 9 40.22 12.83 43.60
CA ALA A 9 40.57 12.51 42.23
C ALA A 9 40.27 11.01 42.01
N GLY A 10 39.15 10.73 41.33
CA GLY A 10 38.85 9.39 40.82
C GLY A 10 39.72 9.07 39.61
N PRO A 11 40.13 7.80 39.42
CA PRO A 11 41.08 7.42 38.39
C PRO A 11 40.52 7.68 36.99
N SER A 12 41.34 8.27 36.13
CA SER A 12 41.12 8.33 34.69
C SER A 12 41.06 6.89 34.16
N SER A 13 39.85 6.35 34.02
CA SER A 13 39.63 5.17 33.20
C SER A 13 39.93 5.56 31.77
N GLY A 14 41.13 5.19 31.31
CA GLY A 14 41.51 5.27 29.91
C GLY A 14 40.45 4.57 29.09
N GLY A 15 39.63 5.38 28.41
CA GLY A 15 38.71 4.90 27.39
C GLY A 15 39.55 4.23 26.34
N LYS A 16 39.59 2.90 26.37
CA LYS A 16 39.96 2.11 25.21
C LYS A 16 39.01 2.55 24.12
N SER A 17 39.51 3.27 23.14
CA SER A 17 38.81 3.54 21.90
C SER A 17 38.26 2.21 21.41
N ALA A 18 36.94 2.05 21.51
CA ALA A 18 36.24 0.92 20.91
C ALA A 18 36.68 0.91 19.45
N ALA A 19 37.39 -0.13 19.05
CA ALA A 19 37.79 -0.33 17.67
C ALA A 19 36.50 -0.29 16.86
N GLY A 20 36.29 0.79 16.11
CA GLY A 20 35.06 0.99 15.35
C GLY A 20 34.86 -0.24 14.49
N SER A 21 33.86 -1.05 14.82
CA SER A 21 33.55 -2.24 14.04
C SER A 21 33.03 -1.73 12.70
N SER A 22 33.92 -1.74 11.71
CA SER A 22 33.52 -1.50 10.34
C SER A 22 32.50 -2.56 9.97
N LEU A 23 31.40 -2.13 9.38
CA LEU A 23 30.38 -3.05 8.93
C LEU A 23 30.99 -4.07 7.96
N PRO A 24 30.55 -5.34 8.01
CA PRO A 24 30.95 -6.34 7.02
C PRO A 24 30.47 -6.01 5.60
N TYR A 25 29.56 -5.03 5.45
CA TYR A 25 29.01 -4.62 4.17
C TYR A 25 29.08 -3.10 3.98
N PRO A 26 29.39 -2.64 2.76
CA PRO A 26 29.44 -1.22 2.49
C PRO A 26 28.04 -0.61 2.41
N GLN A 27 27.83 0.50 3.12
CA GLN A 27 26.54 1.20 3.27
C GLN A 27 25.85 1.59 1.95
N TRP A 28 26.62 1.71 0.85
CA TRP A 28 26.07 2.05 -0.45
C TRP A 28 25.16 0.95 -1.02
N ILE A 29 25.34 -0.32 -0.63
CA ILE A 29 24.49 -1.43 -1.11
C ILE A 29 23.04 -1.20 -0.72
N PHE A 30 22.76 -0.75 0.51
CA PHE A 30 21.39 -0.47 0.95
C PHE A 30 20.75 0.70 0.18
N LYS A 31 21.55 1.72 -0.19
CA LYS A 31 21.06 2.82 -1.04
C LYS A 31 20.70 2.31 -2.43
N VAL A 32 21.55 1.47 -3.03
CA VAL A 32 21.30 0.87 -4.35
C VAL A 32 20.07 -0.03 -4.31
N LEU A 33 19.95 -0.91 -3.32
CA LEU A 33 18.78 -1.77 -3.14
C LEU A 33 17.49 -0.96 -2.96
N TRP A 34 17.55 0.12 -2.19
CA TRP A 34 16.40 1.00 -1.99
C TRP A 34 15.97 1.71 -3.27
N VAL A 35 16.93 2.30 -4.02
CA VAL A 35 16.64 2.95 -5.32
C VAL A 35 16.13 1.93 -6.34
N ALA A 36 16.73 0.75 -6.42
CA ALA A 36 16.26 -0.32 -7.30
C ALA A 36 14.82 -0.73 -6.97
N SER A 37 14.52 -0.92 -5.68
CA SER A 37 13.16 -1.25 -5.22
C SER A 37 12.16 -0.15 -5.56
N LEU A 38 12.56 1.13 -5.45
CA LEU A 38 11.72 2.28 -5.79
C LEU A 38 11.41 2.31 -7.29
N ILE A 39 12.40 2.06 -8.15
CA ILE A 39 12.22 2.00 -9.61
C ILE A 39 11.29 0.83 -9.97
N THR A 40 11.50 -0.34 -9.36
CA THR A 40 10.62 -1.51 -9.55
C THR A 40 9.19 -1.21 -9.11
N ALA A 41 9.00 -0.56 -7.96
CA ALA A 41 7.67 -0.16 -7.48
C ALA A 41 6.98 0.81 -8.44
N ALA A 42 7.70 1.80 -8.96
CA ALA A 42 7.17 2.75 -9.93
C ALA A 42 6.79 2.09 -11.26
N ALA A 43 7.61 1.14 -11.75
CA ALA A 43 7.32 0.39 -12.97
C ALA A 43 6.06 -0.48 -12.82
N ILE A 44 5.93 -1.17 -11.68
CA ILE A 44 4.74 -1.98 -11.37
C ILE A 44 3.50 -1.08 -11.26
N ALA A 45 3.59 0.03 -10.52
CA ALA A 45 2.49 0.99 -10.40
C ALA A 45 2.01 1.49 -11.77
N PHE A 46 2.95 1.84 -12.65
CA PHE A 46 2.62 2.27 -14.02
C PHE A 46 1.92 1.18 -14.84
N ALA A 47 2.37 -0.08 -14.73
CA ALA A 47 1.71 -1.20 -15.40
C ALA A 47 0.29 -1.45 -14.84
N ASN A 48 0.10 -1.25 -13.54
CA ASN A 48 -1.13 -1.56 -12.82
C ASN A 48 -2.25 -0.54 -13.02
N ILE A 49 -1.96 0.65 -13.54
CA ILE A 49 -2.99 1.64 -13.89
C ILE A 49 -3.83 1.18 -15.09
N ARG A 50 -3.30 0.31 -15.96
CA ARG A 50 -3.92 -0.03 -17.26
C ARG A 50 -5.34 -0.64 -17.14
N PRO A 51 -5.63 -1.61 -16.25
CA PRO A 51 -6.99 -2.14 -16.10
C PRO A 51 -8.01 -1.09 -15.74
N TYR A 52 -7.63 -0.14 -14.89
CA TYR A 52 -8.49 0.95 -14.46
C TYR A 52 -8.77 1.94 -15.59
N VAL A 53 -7.75 2.27 -16.38
CA VAL A 53 -7.92 3.08 -17.59
C VAL A 53 -8.84 2.36 -18.59
N ASN A 54 -8.67 1.06 -18.79
CA ASN A 54 -9.54 0.28 -19.67
C ASN A 54 -10.98 0.25 -19.16
N LEU A 55 -11.19 0.13 -17.85
CA LEU A 55 -12.51 0.23 -17.23
C LEU A 55 -13.14 1.59 -17.53
N MET A 56 -12.42 2.69 -17.32
CA MET A 56 -12.92 4.04 -17.61
C MET A 56 -13.29 4.22 -19.10
N LYS A 57 -12.51 3.62 -20.01
CA LYS A 57 -12.86 3.60 -21.45
C LYS A 57 -14.18 2.87 -21.70
N SER A 58 -14.38 1.71 -21.08
CA SER A 58 -15.60 0.90 -21.26
C SER A 58 -16.86 1.55 -20.68
N LEU A 59 -16.72 2.31 -19.59
CA LEU A 59 -17.82 3.08 -19.00
C LEU A 59 -18.23 4.30 -19.85
N GLY A 60 -17.61 4.49 -21.00
CA GLY A 60 -17.96 5.57 -21.91
C GLY A 60 -17.60 6.95 -21.38
N LEU A 61 -16.60 7.04 -20.49
CA LEU A 61 -15.98 8.32 -20.08
C LEU A 61 -15.11 8.89 -21.22
N HIS A 62 -15.71 9.00 -22.41
CA HIS A 62 -15.28 9.88 -23.47
C HIS A 62 -16.03 11.19 -23.22
N PHE A 63 -15.56 11.99 -22.25
CA PHE A 63 -16.20 13.25 -21.84
C PHE A 63 -16.23 14.34 -22.94
N ILE A 64 -15.82 14.02 -24.16
CA ILE A 64 -16.05 14.88 -25.31
C ILE A 64 -17.39 14.44 -25.89
N ASP A 65 -18.42 15.24 -25.63
CA ASP A 65 -19.76 15.08 -26.19
C ASP A 65 -19.67 14.62 -27.65
N LYS A 66 -20.43 13.59 -28.05
CA LYS A 66 -20.43 13.11 -29.45
C LYS A 66 -20.68 14.25 -30.45
N PHE A 67 -21.44 15.26 -30.01
CA PHE A 67 -21.66 16.52 -30.71
C PHE A 67 -20.39 17.37 -30.89
N LEU A 68 -19.60 17.56 -29.82
CA LEU A 68 -18.31 18.25 -29.88
C LEU A 68 -17.30 17.47 -30.73
N ILE A 69 -17.23 16.14 -30.62
CA ILE A 69 -16.36 15.32 -31.48
C ILE A 69 -16.75 15.46 -32.96
N GLN A 70 -18.04 15.41 -33.30
CA GLN A 70 -18.50 15.59 -34.69
C GLN A 70 -18.24 17.01 -35.21
N LEU A 71 -18.44 18.05 -34.39
CA LEU A 71 -18.17 19.43 -34.76
C LEU A 71 -16.66 19.71 -34.93
N LEU A 72 -15.82 19.11 -34.08
CA LEU A 72 -14.37 19.29 -34.08
C LEU A 72 -13.64 18.39 -35.10
N ALA A 73 -14.24 17.26 -35.51
CA ALA A 73 -13.68 16.36 -36.53
C ALA A 73 -13.58 16.98 -37.93
N ALA A 74 -14.26 18.11 -38.18
CA ALA A 74 -14.12 18.90 -39.40
C ALA A 74 -12.77 19.64 -39.51
N ILE A 75 -11.99 19.75 -38.41
CA ILE A 75 -10.67 20.41 -38.39
C ILE A 75 -9.60 19.39 -37.96
N PRO A 76 -8.65 19.01 -38.84
CA PRO A 76 -7.67 17.94 -38.58
C PRO A 76 -6.82 18.14 -37.31
N ILE A 77 -6.42 19.38 -37.03
CA ILE A 77 -5.61 19.75 -35.86
C ILE A 77 -6.41 19.59 -34.56
N VAL A 78 -7.71 19.86 -34.62
CA VAL A 78 -8.58 19.81 -33.45
C VAL A 78 -8.98 18.37 -33.13
N ASN A 79 -9.10 17.51 -34.14
CA ASN A 79 -9.24 16.06 -33.95
C ASN A 79 -8.03 15.47 -33.22
N ALA A 80 -6.81 15.89 -33.56
CA ALA A 80 -5.59 15.45 -32.85
C ALA A 80 -5.58 15.92 -31.38
N LEU A 81 -5.94 17.17 -31.10
CA LEU A 81 -6.03 17.71 -29.74
C LEU A 81 -7.16 17.06 -28.92
N ALA A 82 -8.31 16.80 -29.53
CA ALA A 82 -9.43 16.10 -28.89
C ALA A 82 -9.09 14.63 -28.58
N ALA A 83 -8.40 13.93 -29.48
CA ALA A 83 -7.93 12.57 -29.25
C ALA A 83 -6.89 12.50 -28.11
N VAL A 84 -6.02 13.51 -28.00
CA VAL A 84 -5.06 13.63 -26.88
C VAL A 84 -5.79 13.97 -25.57
N GLY A 85 -6.76 14.90 -25.60
CA GLY A 85 -7.53 15.31 -24.43
C GLY A 85 -8.43 14.21 -23.87
N GLY A 86 -9.13 13.45 -24.72
CA GLY A 86 -9.98 12.33 -24.29
C GLY A 86 -9.18 11.18 -23.66
N ASN A 87 -7.98 10.90 -24.19
CA ASN A 87 -7.05 9.95 -23.59
C ASN A 87 -6.51 10.43 -22.23
N LEU A 88 -6.29 11.73 -22.06
CA LEU A 88 -5.81 12.31 -20.81
C LEU A 88 -6.87 12.23 -19.70
N VAL A 89 -8.13 12.57 -19.98
CA VAL A 89 -9.22 12.47 -18.99
C VAL A 89 -9.40 11.04 -18.51
N THR A 90 -9.43 10.09 -19.45
CA THR A 90 -9.52 8.66 -19.14
C THR A 90 -8.33 8.19 -18.30
N LEU A 91 -7.12 8.65 -18.63
CA LEU A 91 -5.91 8.33 -17.88
C LEU A 91 -5.98 8.86 -16.44
N ILE A 92 -6.40 10.12 -16.25
CA ILE A 92 -6.53 10.74 -14.93
C ILE A 92 -7.59 10.01 -14.11
N ALA A 93 -8.78 9.75 -14.69
CA ALA A 93 -9.86 9.03 -14.01
C ALA A 93 -9.44 7.61 -13.63
N GLY A 94 -8.79 6.88 -14.55
CA GLY A 94 -8.29 5.53 -14.29
C GLY A 94 -7.20 5.51 -13.22
N THR A 95 -6.28 6.47 -13.25
CA THR A 95 -5.23 6.62 -12.23
C THR A 95 -5.82 6.98 -10.86
N ALA A 96 -6.82 7.85 -10.80
CA ALA A 96 -7.49 8.22 -9.56
C ALA A 96 -8.23 7.03 -8.95
N LEU A 97 -8.94 6.25 -9.76
CA LEU A 97 -9.61 5.04 -9.30
C LEU A 97 -8.59 4.00 -8.79
N TRP A 98 -7.53 3.75 -9.56
CA TRP A 98 -6.43 2.87 -9.14
C TRP A 98 -5.83 3.33 -7.80
N ALA A 99 -5.56 4.62 -7.63
CA ALA A 99 -4.98 5.15 -6.41
C ALA A 99 -5.89 4.92 -5.18
N ILE A 100 -7.21 5.02 -5.33
CA ILE A 100 -8.17 4.74 -4.26
C ILE A 100 -8.06 3.27 -3.81
N PHE A 101 -8.10 2.33 -4.75
CA PHE A 101 -7.93 0.90 -4.47
C PHE A 101 -6.58 0.62 -3.80
N GLN A 102 -5.52 1.18 -4.38
CA GLN A 102 -4.16 0.95 -3.90
C GLN A 102 -3.96 1.47 -2.48
N ILE A 103 -4.52 2.64 -2.14
CA ILE A 103 -4.48 3.18 -0.77
C ILE A 103 -5.19 2.23 0.20
N ILE A 104 -6.39 1.76 -0.14
CA ILE A 104 -7.16 0.86 0.71
C ILE A 104 -6.42 -0.46 0.95
N GLU A 105 -5.80 -1.03 -0.09
CA GLU A 105 -5.10 -2.31 -0.01
C GLU A 105 -3.76 -2.23 0.71
N VAL A 106 -3.00 -1.15 0.49
CA VAL A 106 -1.65 -0.98 1.02
C VAL A 106 -1.64 -0.39 2.43
N LEU A 107 -2.65 0.40 2.80
CA LEU A 107 -2.69 1.06 4.11
C LEU A 107 -2.55 0.07 5.28
N PRO A 108 -3.27 -1.07 5.33
CA PRO A 108 -3.07 -2.08 6.38
C PRO A 108 -1.64 -2.61 6.42
N VAL A 109 -1.03 -2.84 5.26
CA VAL A 109 0.34 -3.37 5.16
C VAL A 109 1.34 -2.39 5.78
N ILE A 110 1.18 -1.09 5.53
CA ILE A 110 2.00 -0.04 6.12
C ILE A 110 1.77 0.03 7.63
N LEU A 111 0.50 0.09 8.08
CA LEU A 111 0.15 0.23 9.49
C LEU A 111 0.64 -0.95 10.33
N TYR A 112 0.45 -2.19 9.86
CA TYR A 112 0.94 -3.39 10.55
C TYR A 112 2.46 -3.52 10.55
N ASN A 113 3.16 -2.81 9.67
CA ASN A 113 4.62 -2.78 9.68
C ASN A 113 5.21 -1.64 10.53
N HIS A 114 4.38 -0.73 11.04
CA HIS A 114 4.82 0.40 11.84
C HIS A 114 4.74 0.07 13.34
N GLU A 115 5.88 -0.32 13.93
CA GLU A 115 5.99 -0.78 15.33
C GLU A 115 5.35 0.21 16.31
N GLY A 116 5.70 1.50 16.23
CA GLY A 116 5.14 2.51 17.14
C GLY A 116 3.63 2.74 16.98
N PHE A 117 3.04 2.39 15.83
CA PHE A 117 1.59 2.49 15.66
C PHE A 117 0.91 1.31 16.34
N LEU A 118 1.44 0.10 16.17
CA LEU A 118 0.95 -1.09 16.86
C LEU A 118 1.09 -0.96 18.37
N GLU A 119 2.23 -0.46 18.85
CA GLU A 119 2.46 -0.19 20.28
C GLU A 119 1.43 0.78 20.84
N GLU A 120 1.15 1.89 20.14
CA GLU A 120 0.15 2.87 20.58
C GLU A 120 -1.27 2.28 20.57
N VAL A 121 -1.64 1.52 19.54
CA VAL A 121 -2.96 0.86 19.48
C VAL A 121 -3.11 -0.18 20.59
N ILE A 122 -2.06 -0.95 20.90
CA ILE A 122 -2.06 -1.91 22.02
C ILE A 122 -2.14 -1.15 23.34
N ALA A 123 -1.33 -0.11 23.53
CA ALA A 123 -1.32 0.68 24.75
C ALA A 123 -2.68 1.35 24.99
N ASP A 124 -3.34 1.86 23.95
CA ASP A 124 -4.68 2.45 24.04
C ASP A 124 -5.73 1.37 24.36
N ALA A 125 -5.65 0.20 23.71
CA ALA A 125 -6.53 -0.94 23.96
C ALA A 125 -6.36 -1.56 25.36
N GLU A 126 -5.15 -1.50 25.92
CA GLU A 126 -4.82 -1.95 27.29
C GLU A 126 -5.00 -0.85 28.33
N SER A 127 -5.08 0.41 27.91
CA SER A 127 -5.17 1.53 28.85
C SER A 127 -6.40 1.35 29.76
N GLY A 128 -6.19 1.56 31.06
CA GLY A 128 -7.27 1.55 32.06
C GLY A 128 -8.30 2.68 31.88
N LYS A 129 -8.19 3.48 30.81
CA LYS A 129 -9.10 4.58 30.45
C LYS A 129 -10.40 4.10 29.77
N LYS A 130 -10.68 2.79 29.79
CA LYS A 130 -11.97 2.27 29.35
C LYS A 130 -13.08 2.83 30.21
N TYR A 131 -14.09 3.41 29.57
CA TYR A 131 -15.26 3.87 30.30
C TYR A 131 -16.02 2.68 30.84
N SER A 132 -16.28 2.67 32.16
CA SER A 132 -17.22 1.72 32.76
C SER A 132 -18.61 1.97 32.17
N THR A 133 -19.21 0.92 31.62
CA THR A 133 -20.58 0.94 31.11
C THR A 133 -21.50 0.45 32.20
N ARG A 134 -22.38 1.32 32.72
CA ARG A 134 -23.39 0.92 33.70
C ARG A 134 -24.75 0.73 33.04
N GLN A 135 -25.62 -0.07 33.67
CA GLN A 135 -26.94 -0.39 33.09
C GLN A 135 -27.99 0.72 33.32
N ASP A 136 -27.78 1.55 34.33
CA ASP A 136 -28.60 2.69 34.75
C ASP A 136 -28.31 3.99 33.97
N GLU A 137 -27.29 4.00 33.12
CA GLU A 137 -26.93 5.15 32.28
C GLU A 137 -27.87 5.30 31.08
N ASP A 138 -27.97 6.55 30.59
CA ASP A 138 -28.66 6.85 29.34
C ASP A 138 -28.17 5.91 28.21
N PRO A 139 -29.10 5.28 27.46
CA PRO A 139 -28.74 4.32 26.41
C PRO A 139 -27.74 4.86 25.37
N THR A 140 -27.80 6.16 25.07
CA THR A 140 -26.90 6.83 24.11
C THR A 140 -25.49 6.93 24.68
N ILE A 141 -25.36 7.36 25.94
CA ILE A 141 -24.07 7.46 26.64
C ILE A 141 -23.44 6.07 26.74
N ARG A 142 -24.23 5.05 27.09
CA ARG A 142 -23.77 3.66 27.14
C ARG A 142 -23.27 3.17 25.78
N GLY A 143 -23.99 3.48 24.70
CA GLY A 143 -23.59 3.16 23.33
C GLY A 143 -22.26 3.83 22.94
N LEU A 144 -22.10 5.12 23.21
CA LEU A 144 -20.86 5.85 22.94
C LEU A 144 -19.66 5.27 23.68
N LYS A 145 -19.82 4.93 24.97
CA LYS A 145 -18.76 4.27 25.77
C LYS A 145 -18.37 2.91 25.19
N GLN A 146 -19.36 2.11 24.77
CA GLN A 146 -19.08 0.80 24.14
C GLN A 146 -18.35 0.93 22.81
N ILE A 147 -18.72 1.92 21.99
CA ILE A 147 -18.05 2.21 20.72
C ILE A 147 -16.61 2.66 21.00
N TYR A 148 -16.41 3.64 21.89
CA TYR A 148 -15.09 4.14 22.24
C TYR A 148 -14.15 3.03 22.72
N ASN A 149 -14.61 2.20 23.66
CA ASN A 149 -13.81 1.10 24.21
C ASN A 149 -13.43 0.02 23.17
N LYS A 150 -14.20 -0.10 22.08
CA LYS A 150 -13.95 -1.05 20.99
C LYS A 150 -13.20 -0.42 19.81
N LEU A 151 -13.15 0.90 19.73
CA LEU A 151 -12.72 1.65 18.55
C LEU A 151 -11.30 1.28 18.06
N PRO A 152 -10.28 1.13 18.92
CA PRO A 152 -8.93 0.81 18.45
C PRO A 152 -8.85 -0.55 17.74
N VAL A 153 -9.49 -1.56 18.32
CA VAL A 153 -9.52 -2.92 17.75
C VAL A 153 -10.47 -3.01 16.55
N ALA A 154 -11.65 -2.38 16.66
CA ALA A 154 -12.63 -2.37 15.59
C ALA A 154 -12.13 -1.63 14.35
N PHE A 155 -11.30 -0.58 14.51
CA PHE A 155 -10.67 0.11 13.39
C PHE A 155 -9.81 -0.84 12.57
N LEU A 156 -8.92 -1.61 13.21
CA LEU A 156 -8.05 -2.56 12.51
C LEU A 156 -8.84 -3.71 11.86
N ASP A 157 -9.84 -4.24 12.55
CA ASP A 157 -10.71 -5.31 12.02
C ASP A 157 -11.54 -4.82 10.80
N ASN A 158 -12.11 -3.61 10.88
CA ASN A 158 -12.83 -3.01 9.76
C ASN A 158 -11.90 -2.71 8.60
N LEU A 159 -10.68 -2.24 8.86
CA LEU A 159 -9.70 -1.97 7.81
C LEU A 159 -9.33 -3.26 7.05
N ALA A 160 -9.18 -4.39 7.75
CA ALA A 160 -8.96 -5.69 7.12
C ALA A 160 -10.15 -6.11 6.23
N LYS A 161 -11.40 -5.94 6.71
CA LYS A 161 -12.60 -6.24 5.91
C LYS A 161 -12.71 -5.39 4.66
N VAL A 162 -12.50 -4.07 4.79
CA VAL A 162 -12.53 -3.14 3.66
C VAL A 162 -11.46 -3.50 2.64
N ARG A 163 -10.26 -3.88 3.09
CA ARG A 163 -9.20 -4.41 2.23
C ARG A 163 -9.61 -5.69 1.49
N THR A 164 -10.26 -6.65 2.15
CA THR A 164 -10.76 -7.85 1.48
C THR A 164 -11.79 -7.53 0.39
N ILE A 165 -12.69 -6.58 0.65
CA ILE A 165 -13.67 -6.12 -0.35
C ILE A 165 -12.97 -5.42 -1.52
N ALA A 166 -11.99 -4.55 -1.24
CA ALA A 166 -11.22 -3.86 -2.26
C ALA A 166 -10.50 -4.86 -3.19
N TYR A 167 -9.82 -5.86 -2.63
CA TYR A 167 -9.22 -6.94 -3.45
C TYR A 167 -10.24 -7.70 -4.29
N GLY A 168 -11.42 -7.98 -3.74
CA GLY A 168 -12.46 -8.68 -4.50
C GLY A 168 -12.89 -7.88 -5.73
N LEU A 169 -12.99 -6.56 -5.58
CA LEU A 169 -13.33 -5.65 -6.68
C LEU A 169 -12.15 -5.43 -7.63
N ASP A 170 -10.93 -5.24 -7.14
CA ASP A 170 -9.72 -5.11 -7.96
C ASP A 170 -9.48 -6.39 -8.78
N PHE A 171 -9.68 -7.56 -8.17
CA PHE A 171 -9.68 -8.85 -8.86
C PHE A 171 -10.64 -8.84 -10.05
N CYS A 172 -11.88 -8.37 -9.86
CA CYS A 172 -12.85 -8.30 -10.95
C CYS A 172 -12.40 -7.37 -12.08
N ILE A 173 -11.86 -6.19 -11.74
CA ILE A 173 -11.37 -5.20 -12.73
C ILE A 173 -10.17 -5.76 -13.50
N CYS A 174 -9.21 -6.35 -12.80
CA CYS A 174 -8.03 -6.97 -13.38
C CYS A 174 -8.37 -8.15 -14.28
N PHE A 175 -9.26 -9.05 -13.83
CA PHE A 175 -9.70 -10.20 -14.63
C PHE A 175 -10.55 -9.80 -15.84
N TRP A 176 -11.31 -8.72 -15.73
CA TRP A 176 -12.02 -8.17 -16.86
C TRP A 176 -11.06 -7.58 -17.90
N SER A 177 -10.02 -6.85 -17.47
CA SER A 177 -9.04 -6.27 -18.40
C SER A 177 -8.02 -7.28 -18.95
N TYR A 178 -7.63 -8.27 -18.16
CA TYR A 178 -6.63 -9.29 -18.48
C TYR A 178 -7.25 -10.67 -18.33
N SER A 179 -8.19 -10.98 -19.21
CA SER A 179 -8.90 -12.25 -19.12
C SER A 179 -7.95 -13.45 -19.26
N PRO A 180 -7.93 -14.38 -18.30
CA PRO A 180 -7.09 -15.57 -18.35
C PRO A 180 -7.62 -16.63 -19.33
N VAL A 181 -8.73 -16.35 -20.02
CA VAL A 181 -9.36 -17.24 -21.00
C VAL A 181 -9.72 -16.46 -22.26
N LYS A 182 -9.64 -17.12 -23.42
CA LYS A 182 -9.90 -16.47 -24.71
C LYS A 182 -11.32 -15.93 -24.87
N SER A 183 -12.29 -16.52 -24.16
CA SER A 183 -13.69 -16.08 -24.23
C SER A 183 -13.95 -14.76 -23.51
N GLY A 184 -13.02 -14.28 -22.68
CA GLY A 184 -13.22 -13.08 -21.87
C GLY A 184 -14.04 -13.30 -20.59
N ASN A 185 -14.75 -14.43 -20.48
CA ASN A 185 -15.71 -14.67 -19.40
C ASN A 185 -15.05 -15.29 -18.16
N MET A 186 -15.26 -14.67 -17.00
CA MET A 186 -14.73 -15.17 -15.72
C MET A 186 -15.33 -16.55 -15.33
N GLY A 187 -16.57 -16.83 -15.71
CA GLY A 187 -17.21 -18.13 -15.47
C GLY A 187 -16.52 -19.29 -16.22
N ASP A 188 -16.07 -19.04 -17.45
CA ASP A 188 -15.37 -20.05 -18.25
C ASP A 188 -14.01 -20.39 -17.63
N PHE A 189 -13.35 -19.43 -16.99
CA PHE A 189 -12.11 -19.68 -16.24
C PHE A 189 -12.33 -20.66 -15.09
N PHE A 190 -13.35 -20.46 -14.25
CA PHE A 190 -13.64 -21.39 -13.16
C PHE A 190 -14.06 -22.77 -13.66
N TYR A 191 -14.79 -22.83 -14.76
CA TYR A 191 -15.13 -24.10 -15.41
C TYR A 191 -13.88 -24.84 -15.93
N ILE A 192 -12.97 -24.13 -16.58
CA ILE A 192 -11.69 -24.68 -17.07
C ILE A 192 -10.82 -25.18 -15.91
N LEU A 193 -10.78 -24.46 -14.79
CA LEU A 193 -10.08 -24.90 -13.58
C LEU A 193 -10.71 -26.17 -13.00
N ALA A 194 -12.03 -26.21 -12.86
CA ALA A 194 -12.75 -27.36 -12.31
C ALA A 194 -12.60 -28.63 -13.19
N THR A 195 -12.52 -28.45 -14.51
CA THR A 195 -12.35 -29.54 -15.48
C THR A 195 -10.90 -29.89 -15.79
N GLY A 196 -9.92 -29.18 -15.19
CA GLY A 196 -8.48 -29.44 -15.36
C GLY A 196 -7.95 -29.15 -16.77
N GLN A 197 -8.58 -28.26 -17.54
CA GLN A 197 -8.21 -27.97 -18.93
C GLN A 197 -7.13 -26.88 -19.04
N TRP A 198 -5.98 -27.07 -18.38
CA TRP A 198 -4.89 -26.08 -18.25
C TRP A 198 -4.38 -25.47 -19.57
N GLN A 199 -4.50 -26.20 -20.69
CA GLN A 199 -4.09 -25.74 -22.03
C GLN A 199 -4.95 -24.58 -22.57
N LYS A 200 -6.14 -24.35 -22.00
CA LYS A 200 -7.04 -23.26 -22.40
C LYS A 200 -6.80 -21.95 -21.63
N ILE A 201 -5.92 -21.99 -20.63
CA ILE A 201 -5.58 -20.81 -19.82
C ILE A 201 -4.50 -20.02 -20.56
N ASP A 202 -4.77 -18.73 -20.75
CA ASP A 202 -3.76 -17.78 -21.14
C ASP A 202 -2.91 -17.41 -19.91
N TRP A 203 -1.82 -18.15 -19.73
CA TRP A 203 -0.89 -17.96 -18.62
C TRP A 203 -0.25 -16.57 -18.62
N SER A 204 -0.09 -15.93 -19.78
CA SER A 204 0.46 -14.58 -19.87
C SER A 204 -0.50 -13.56 -19.26
N ASN A 205 -1.78 -13.61 -19.63
CA ASN A 205 -2.79 -12.72 -19.04
C ASN A 205 -3.03 -13.03 -17.57
N LEU A 206 -3.02 -14.31 -17.17
CA LEU A 206 -3.15 -14.70 -15.77
C LEU A 206 -1.99 -14.15 -14.92
N LEU A 207 -0.75 -14.30 -15.38
CA LEU A 207 0.42 -13.74 -14.70
C LEU A 207 0.37 -12.21 -14.64
N LEU A 208 -0.09 -11.55 -15.71
CA LEU A 208 -0.25 -10.11 -15.74
C LEU A 208 -1.32 -9.65 -14.74
N ALA A 209 -2.48 -10.32 -14.69
CA ALA A 209 -3.53 -10.06 -13.71
C ALA A 209 -3.03 -10.24 -12.27
N LEU A 210 -2.31 -11.33 -11.98
CA LEU A 210 -1.74 -11.59 -10.65
C LEU A 210 -0.67 -10.57 -10.28
N THR A 211 0.20 -10.21 -11.23
CA THR A 211 1.21 -9.16 -11.03
C THR A 211 0.54 -7.82 -10.77
N THR A 212 -0.57 -7.53 -11.44
CA THR A 212 -1.32 -6.30 -11.19
C THR A 212 -1.98 -6.29 -9.82
N LEU A 213 -2.52 -7.42 -9.37
CA LEU A 213 -3.22 -7.51 -8.10
C LEU A 213 -2.29 -7.47 -6.89
N PHE A 214 -1.12 -8.12 -6.96
CA PHE A 214 -0.21 -8.24 -5.82
C PHE A 214 1.09 -7.45 -5.96
N GLY A 215 1.44 -6.99 -7.16
CA GLY A 215 2.76 -6.43 -7.43
C GLY A 215 3.09 -5.20 -6.60
N VAL A 216 2.14 -4.28 -6.42
CA VAL A 216 2.38 -3.06 -5.62
C VAL A 216 2.53 -3.40 -4.14
N GLU A 217 1.72 -4.32 -3.61
CA GLU A 217 1.88 -4.78 -2.23
C GLU A 217 3.26 -5.39 -2.00
N VAL A 218 3.69 -6.31 -2.88
CA VAL A 218 5.01 -6.93 -2.80
C VAL A 218 6.12 -5.88 -2.87
N ALA A 219 5.99 -4.89 -3.76
CA ALA A 219 6.95 -3.79 -3.89
C ALA A 219 7.01 -2.93 -2.62
N VAL A 220 5.87 -2.62 -2.01
CA VAL A 220 5.80 -1.87 -0.75
C VAL A 220 6.40 -2.67 0.40
N MET A 221 6.09 -3.97 0.51
CA MET A 221 6.70 -4.84 1.52
C MET A 221 8.22 -4.89 1.37
N LEU A 222 8.73 -5.01 0.14
CA LEU A 222 10.15 -4.98 -0.16
C LEU A 222 10.79 -3.65 0.28
N LEU A 223 10.16 -2.51 -0.05
CA LEU A 223 10.63 -1.19 0.35
C LEU A 223 10.70 -1.04 1.88
N LEU A 224 9.67 -1.51 2.59
CA LEU A 224 9.62 -1.50 4.05
C LEU A 224 10.71 -2.38 4.66
N TRP A 225 10.93 -3.58 4.10
CA TRP A 225 11.95 -4.51 4.57
C TRP A 225 13.36 -3.97 4.37
N VAL A 226 13.66 -3.43 3.19
CA VAL A 226 14.95 -2.79 2.90
C VAL A 226 15.18 -1.61 3.85
N GLY A 227 14.16 -0.80 4.11
CA GLY A 227 14.21 0.30 5.08
C GLY A 227 14.51 -0.17 6.51
N LYS A 228 13.79 -1.18 7.00
CA LYS A 228 14.00 -1.78 8.33
C LYS A 228 15.39 -2.40 8.47
N LEU A 229 15.88 -3.08 7.44
CA LEU A 229 17.21 -3.68 7.43
C LEU A 229 18.30 -2.60 7.50
N ALA A 230 18.19 -1.55 6.69
CA ALA A 230 19.13 -0.42 6.71
C ALA A 230 19.15 0.29 8.07
N PHE A 231 17.98 0.52 8.68
CA PHE A 231 17.87 1.13 10.00
C PHE A 231 18.50 0.27 11.10
N THR A 232 18.18 -1.03 11.12
CA THR A 232 18.71 -1.98 12.11
C THR A 232 20.23 -2.09 12.03
N MET A 233 20.79 -2.16 10.82
CA MET A 233 22.24 -2.18 10.60
C MET A 233 22.91 -0.90 11.11
N LYS A 234 22.32 0.28 10.85
CA LYS A 234 22.84 1.55 11.37
C LYS A 234 22.80 1.61 12.91
N ARG A 235 21.73 1.09 13.51
CA ARG A 235 21.59 1.02 14.97
C ARG A 235 22.60 0.07 15.61
N ALA A 236 22.93 -1.05 14.95
CA ALA A 236 23.94 -1.99 15.42
C ALA A 236 25.33 -1.34 15.49
N VAL A 237 25.72 -0.58 14.46
CA VAL A 237 27.00 0.16 14.42
C VAL A 237 27.09 1.24 15.48
N ASN A 238 26.00 1.95 15.75
CA ASN A 238 26.04 3.03 16.76
C ASN A 238 26.11 2.50 18.20
N LYS A 239 25.88 1.20 18.42
CA LYS A 239 25.95 0.55 19.74
C LYS A 239 27.28 -0.16 20.00
N SER A 240 28.09 -0.39 18.97
CA SER A 240 29.42 -1.02 19.01
C SER A 240 30.53 0.02 19.12
#